data_AF-A0A5C9EHP9-F1
#
_entry.id   AF-A0A5C9EHP9-F1
#
_cell.length_a   1.000
_cell.length_b   1.000
_cell.length_c   1.000
_cell.angle_alpha   90.00
_cell.angle_beta   90.00
_cell.angle_gamma   90.00
#
_symmetry.space_group_name_H-M   'P 1'
#
loop_
_entity.id
_entity.type
_entity.pdbx_description
1 polymer ?
#
loop_
_entity_poly.entity_id
_entity_poly.type
_entity_poly.pdbx_seq_one_letter_code
_entity_poly.pdbx_strand_id
1 'polypeptide(L)'
;MNIGATVDCDAVRDFVEGQPNVVVARTNDFTCSDPGQQIIKNDILELDVNRVVVAACTPKIHEPTYRAVCVEAGLSPYYFQMVNLREQCSFVHMDDKEAATEKAKRLVLAGINRARELEDIPRKEIPIEKSVLVVGAGIAGMNAALDLADQGIRVYLVEKEPTIGGKMAQLDRIFPTDDCGI
;
A
#
# COMPACT_ATOMS: atom_id res chain seq x y z
N MET A 1 -3.99 -11.22 16.92
CA MET A 1 -4.48 -10.67 15.64
C MET A 1 -4.58 -9.15 15.78
N ASN A 2 -3.98 -8.34 14.89
CA ASN A 2 -3.76 -6.91 15.14
C ASN A 2 -5.04 -6.05 15.22
N ILE A 3 -6.03 -6.31 14.37
CA ILE A 3 -7.30 -5.56 14.37
C ILE A 3 -8.27 -6.22 15.36
N GLY A 4 -8.50 -7.53 15.21
CA GLY A 4 -9.40 -8.33 16.05
C GLY A 4 -9.06 -8.34 17.55
N ALA A 5 -7.86 -7.93 17.96
CA ALA A 5 -7.52 -7.79 19.38
C ALA A 5 -8.24 -6.59 20.05
N THR A 6 -8.59 -5.56 19.27
CA THR A 6 -9.17 -4.30 19.77
C THR A 6 -10.55 -4.03 19.20
N VAL A 7 -10.77 -4.37 17.92
CA VAL A 7 -12.04 -4.16 17.21
C VAL A 7 -12.74 -5.50 17.08
N ASP A 8 -14.02 -5.56 17.45
CA ASP A 8 -14.87 -6.71 17.15
C ASP A 8 -15.23 -6.71 15.65
N CYS A 9 -14.46 -7.46 14.86
CA CYS A 9 -14.62 -7.52 13.41
C CYS A 9 -15.94 -8.16 12.99
N ASP A 10 -16.47 -9.12 13.77
CA ASP A 10 -17.75 -9.76 13.45
C ASP A 10 -18.90 -8.79 13.70
N ALA A 11 -18.87 -8.02 14.80
CA ALA A 11 -19.85 -6.96 15.04
C ALA A 11 -19.80 -5.85 13.98
N VAL A 12 -18.61 -5.57 13.41
CA VAL A 12 -18.49 -4.64 12.27
C VAL A 12 -19.11 -5.25 11.00
N ARG A 13 -18.86 -6.53 10.70
CA ARG A 13 -19.49 -7.24 9.57
C ARG A 13 -21.01 -7.21 9.68
N ASP A 14 -21.54 -7.63 10.82
CA ASP A 14 -22.99 -7.73 11.05
C ASP A 14 -23.67 -6.37 10.92
N PHE A 15 -23.00 -5.31 11.35
CA PHE A 15 -23.48 -3.94 11.19
C PHE A 15 -23.56 -3.49 9.71
N VAL A 16 -22.64 -3.95 8.86
CA VAL A 16 -22.58 -3.52 7.46
C VAL A 16 -23.40 -4.39 6.50
N GLU A 17 -23.68 -5.65 6.84
CA GLU A 17 -24.51 -6.54 6.01
C GLU A 17 -25.91 -5.95 5.74
N GLY A 18 -26.47 -5.19 6.68
CA GLY A 18 -27.77 -4.52 6.51
C GLY A 18 -27.73 -3.22 5.72
N GLN A 19 -26.56 -2.76 5.27
CA GLN A 19 -26.43 -1.45 4.60
C GLN A 19 -26.83 -1.54 3.12
N PRO A 20 -27.45 -0.48 2.55
CA PRO A 20 -27.82 -0.47 1.14
C PRO A 20 -26.65 -0.82 0.22
N ASN A 21 -26.91 -1.64 -0.80
CA ASN A 21 -25.93 -2.08 -1.80
C ASN A 21 -24.75 -2.94 -1.28
N VAL A 22 -24.77 -3.38 -0.01
CA VAL A 22 -23.83 -4.40 0.47
C VAL A 22 -24.41 -5.78 0.14
N VAL A 23 -23.86 -6.42 -0.90
CA VAL A 23 -24.33 -7.75 -1.35
C VAL A 23 -23.74 -8.88 -0.49
N VAL A 24 -22.50 -8.70 -0.04
CA VAL A 24 -21.76 -9.66 0.79
C VAL A 24 -20.83 -8.90 1.73
N ALA A 25 -20.69 -9.40 2.97
CA ALA A 25 -19.66 -8.96 3.90
C ALA A 25 -19.01 -10.19 4.55
N ARG A 26 -17.70 -10.14 4.75
CA ARG A 26 -16.92 -11.26 5.32
C ARG A 26 -15.89 -10.76 6.31
N THR A 27 -15.62 -11.57 7.32
CA THR A 27 -14.43 -11.43 8.18
C THR A 27 -13.36 -12.40 7.71
N ASN A 28 -12.10 -11.97 7.71
CA ASN A 28 -10.94 -12.80 7.39
C ASN A 28 -9.72 -12.28 8.16
N ASP A 29 -8.91 -13.19 8.67
CA ASP A 29 -7.75 -12.87 9.51
C ASP A 29 -6.64 -12.16 8.72
N PHE A 30 -6.46 -12.57 7.46
CA PHE A 30 -5.39 -12.10 6.59
C PHE A 30 -5.89 -11.83 5.17
N THR A 31 -6.68 -10.77 5.00
CA THR A 31 -7.27 -10.41 3.69
C THR A 31 -6.23 -10.17 2.59
N CYS A 32 -5.00 -9.75 2.93
CA CYS A 32 -3.94 -9.54 1.93
C CYS A 32 -3.20 -10.82 1.53
N SER A 33 -3.42 -11.94 2.22
CA SER A 33 -2.85 -13.23 1.82
C SER A 33 -3.51 -13.75 0.55
N ASP A 34 -2.86 -14.66 -0.18
CA ASP A 34 -3.42 -15.23 -1.41
C ASP A 34 -4.83 -15.81 -1.21
N PRO A 35 -5.13 -16.60 -0.15
CA PRO A 35 -6.49 -17.04 0.12
C PRO A 35 -7.48 -15.87 0.31
N GLY A 36 -7.08 -14.82 1.02
CA GLY A 36 -7.91 -13.63 1.23
C GLY A 36 -8.20 -12.87 -0.06
N GLN A 37 -7.20 -12.77 -0.94
CA GLN A 37 -7.36 -12.17 -2.26
C GLN A 37 -8.28 -13.00 -3.16
N GLN A 38 -8.17 -14.34 -3.12
CA GLN A 38 -9.05 -15.23 -3.88
C GLN A 38 -10.51 -15.11 -3.45
N ILE A 39 -10.79 -14.94 -2.16
CA ILE A 39 -12.16 -14.71 -1.67
C ILE A 39 -12.77 -13.47 -2.33
N ILE A 40 -12.05 -12.34 -2.35
CA ILE A 40 -12.52 -11.10 -2.97
C ILE A 40 -12.74 -11.31 -4.48
N LYS A 41 -11.78 -11.97 -5.16
CA LYS A 41 -11.86 -12.25 -6.59
C LYS A 41 -13.08 -13.11 -6.94
N ASN A 42 -13.32 -14.16 -6.17
CA ASN A 42 -14.48 -15.04 -6.36
C ASN A 42 -15.79 -14.30 -6.09
N ASP A 43 -15.86 -13.49 -5.03
CA ASP A 43 -17.05 -12.68 -4.74
C ASP A 43 -17.35 -11.69 -5.90
N ILE A 44 -16.33 -11.08 -6.52
CA ILE A 44 -16.51 -10.24 -7.72
C ILE A 44 -17.12 -11.02 -8.87
N LEU A 45 -16.59 -12.21 -9.16
CA LEU A 45 -17.00 -13.01 -10.31
C LEU A 45 -18.33 -13.74 -10.12
N GLU A 46 -18.60 -14.25 -8.92
CA GLU A 46 -19.77 -15.09 -8.62
C GLU A 46 -20.99 -14.26 -8.23
N LEU A 47 -20.80 -13.13 -7.56
CA LEU A 47 -21.89 -12.29 -7.04
C LEU A 47 -22.09 -11.00 -7.84
N ASP A 48 -21.32 -10.81 -8.93
CA ASP A 48 -21.37 -9.64 -9.81
C ASP A 48 -21.22 -8.32 -9.03
N VAL A 49 -20.31 -8.30 -8.02
CA VAL A 49 -20.09 -7.07 -7.25
C VAL A 49 -19.28 -6.06 -8.06
N ASN A 50 -19.77 -4.82 -8.09
CA ASN A 50 -19.18 -3.74 -8.86
C ASN A 50 -18.39 -2.74 -8.00
N ARG A 51 -18.30 -2.95 -6.69
CA ARG A 51 -17.52 -2.14 -5.73
C ARG A 51 -16.93 -3.06 -4.67
N VAL A 52 -15.72 -2.75 -4.23
CA VAL A 52 -15.03 -3.52 -3.18
C VAL A 52 -14.58 -2.57 -2.07
N VAL A 53 -14.95 -2.87 -0.82
CA VAL A 53 -14.48 -2.16 0.36
C VAL A 53 -13.68 -3.12 1.23
N VAL A 54 -12.42 -2.81 1.51
CA VAL A 54 -11.59 -3.59 2.44
C VAL A 54 -11.27 -2.76 3.67
N ALA A 55 -11.74 -3.22 4.83
CA ALA A 55 -11.51 -2.60 6.11
C ALA A 55 -10.34 -3.28 6.84
N ALA A 56 -9.13 -2.74 6.69
CA ALA A 56 -7.91 -3.36 7.18
C ALA A 56 -6.85 -2.32 7.59
N CYS A 57 -5.70 -2.30 6.91
CA CYS A 57 -4.57 -1.41 7.20
C CYS A 57 -4.62 -0.13 6.36
N THR A 58 -3.54 0.65 6.42
CA THR A 58 -3.38 1.86 5.63
C THR A 58 -3.40 1.60 4.11
N PRO A 59 -4.05 2.47 3.32
CA PRO A 59 -3.99 2.42 1.86
C PRO A 59 -2.55 2.50 1.32
N LYS A 60 -1.64 3.17 2.05
CA LYS A 60 -0.23 3.34 1.63
C LYS A 60 0.53 2.03 1.43
N ILE A 61 0.04 0.91 1.98
CA ILE A 61 0.72 -0.39 1.89
C ILE A 61 -0.01 -1.28 0.87
N HIS A 62 -1.30 -1.58 1.10
CA HIS A 62 -2.00 -2.64 0.36
C HIS A 62 -3.08 -2.15 -0.61
N GLU A 63 -3.29 -0.84 -0.78
CA GLU A 63 -4.19 -0.34 -1.85
C GLU A 63 -3.75 -0.84 -3.23
N PRO A 64 -2.45 -0.83 -3.61
CA PRO A 64 -2.02 -1.41 -4.88
C PRO A 64 -2.34 -2.90 -5.01
N THR A 65 -2.23 -3.65 -3.91
CA THR A 65 -2.53 -5.09 -3.87
C THR A 65 -4.00 -5.35 -4.21
N TYR A 66 -4.94 -4.72 -3.50
CA TYR A 66 -6.37 -4.99 -3.74
C TYR A 66 -6.88 -4.39 -5.06
N ARG A 67 -6.26 -3.30 -5.53
CA ARG A 67 -6.50 -2.81 -6.89
C ARG A 67 -6.08 -3.81 -7.95
N ALA A 68 -4.96 -4.51 -7.76
CA ALA A 68 -4.55 -5.59 -8.66
C ALA A 68 -5.57 -6.73 -8.65
N VAL A 69 -6.07 -7.13 -7.47
CA VAL A 69 -7.14 -8.14 -7.35
C VAL A 69 -8.40 -7.74 -8.13
N CYS A 70 -8.84 -6.48 -8.02
CA CYS A 70 -9.98 -5.96 -8.78
C CYS A 70 -9.72 -6.09 -10.29
N VAL A 71 -8.55 -5.65 -10.76
CA VAL A 71 -8.18 -5.74 -12.18
C VAL A 71 -8.16 -7.18 -12.68
N GLU A 72 -7.59 -8.10 -11.90
CA GLU A 72 -7.58 -9.53 -12.24
C GLU A 72 -8.97 -10.16 -12.30
N ALA A 73 -9.94 -9.59 -11.57
CA ALA A 73 -11.34 -10.01 -11.58
C ALA A 73 -12.16 -9.29 -12.67
N GLY A 74 -11.55 -8.43 -13.49
CA GLY A 74 -12.24 -7.64 -14.51
C GLY A 74 -12.93 -6.37 -13.99
N LEU A 75 -12.68 -5.98 -12.74
CA LEU A 75 -13.22 -4.77 -12.13
C LEU A 75 -12.22 -3.61 -12.22
N SER A 76 -12.70 -2.39 -12.48
CA SER A 76 -11.84 -1.20 -12.42
C SER A 76 -11.13 -1.09 -11.06
N PRO A 77 -9.81 -0.79 -11.02
CA PRO A 77 -9.10 -0.56 -9.77
C PRO A 77 -9.60 0.67 -9.01
N TYR A 78 -10.35 1.55 -9.67
CA TYR A 78 -10.91 2.76 -9.06
C TYR A 78 -12.26 2.51 -8.37
N TYR A 79 -12.84 1.31 -8.52
CA TYR A 79 -14.01 0.84 -7.76
C TYR A 79 -13.66 0.17 -6.42
N PHE A 80 -12.40 0.27 -6.02
CA PHE A 80 -11.89 -0.19 -4.74
C PHE A 80 -11.78 0.95 -3.72
N GLN A 81 -12.22 0.70 -2.48
CA GLN A 81 -12.07 1.59 -1.34
C GLN A 81 -11.40 0.89 -0.15
N MET A 82 -10.29 1.45 0.32
CA MET A 82 -9.65 1.01 1.56
C MET A 82 -10.23 1.76 2.77
N VAL A 83 -10.48 1.05 3.87
CA VAL A 83 -10.83 1.66 5.17
C VAL A 83 -9.77 1.25 6.19
N ASN A 84 -9.10 2.24 6.80
CA ASN A 84 -8.02 1.98 7.75
C ASN A 84 -8.57 1.75 9.16
N LEU A 85 -8.69 0.49 9.54
CA LEU A 85 -9.08 0.06 10.88
C LEU A 85 -7.89 -0.31 11.77
N ARG A 86 -6.66 -0.33 11.25
CA ARG A 86 -5.47 -0.70 12.03
C ARG A 86 -4.76 0.53 12.58
N GLU A 87 -3.99 1.23 11.75
CA GLU A 87 -3.18 2.37 12.19
C GLU A 87 -4.05 3.54 12.68
N GLN A 88 -5.28 3.65 12.18
CA GLN A 88 -6.21 4.73 12.57
C GLN A 88 -7.31 4.28 13.53
N CYS A 89 -7.34 3.02 13.98
CA CYS A 89 -8.34 2.56 14.94
C CYS A 89 -7.75 1.57 15.95
N SER A 90 -7.52 0.30 15.58
CA SER A 90 -7.15 -0.76 16.53
C SER A 90 -5.84 -0.49 17.28
N PHE A 91 -4.85 0.13 16.63
CA PHE A 91 -3.54 0.42 17.23
C PHE A 91 -3.53 1.64 18.15
N VAL A 92 -4.53 2.51 18.06
CA VAL A 92 -4.56 3.78 18.82
C VAL A 92 -5.64 3.81 19.88
N HIS A 93 -6.48 2.75 19.96
CA HIS A 93 -7.62 2.64 20.87
C HIS A 93 -7.62 1.31 21.63
N MET A 94 -6.44 0.77 21.93
CA MET A 94 -6.29 -0.55 22.57
C MET A 94 -6.97 -0.65 23.93
N ASP A 95 -7.10 0.47 24.64
CA ASP A 95 -7.67 0.54 25.99
C ASP A 95 -9.21 0.68 26.00
N ASP A 96 -9.83 0.97 24.86
CA ASP A 96 -11.29 1.14 24.73
C ASP A 96 -11.84 0.42 23.49
N LYS A 97 -12.06 -0.89 23.65
CA LYS A 97 -12.49 -1.78 22.57
C LYS A 97 -13.90 -1.49 22.08
N GLU A 98 -14.79 -1.04 22.97
CA GLU A 98 -16.16 -0.70 22.63
C GLU A 98 -16.17 0.53 21.72
N ALA A 99 -15.49 1.61 22.13
CA ALA A 99 -15.38 2.81 21.30
C ALA A 99 -14.59 2.55 20.01
N ALA A 100 -13.57 1.68 20.03
CA ALA A 100 -12.84 1.28 18.83
C ALA A 100 -13.75 0.56 17.83
N THR A 101 -14.62 -0.33 18.31
CA THR A 101 -15.58 -1.06 17.46
C THR A 101 -16.63 -0.11 16.87
N GLU A 102 -17.18 0.80 17.67
CA GLU A 102 -18.13 1.80 17.18
C GLU A 102 -17.49 2.78 16.18
N LYS A 103 -16.24 3.18 16.42
CA LYS A 103 -15.47 3.95 15.44
C LYS A 103 -15.26 3.15 14.15
N ALA A 104 -14.92 1.86 14.23
CA ALA A 104 -14.72 1.02 13.07
C ALA A 104 -16.00 0.91 12.22
N LYS A 105 -17.15 0.65 12.83
CA LYS A 105 -18.46 0.65 12.14
C LYS A 105 -18.70 1.92 11.35
N ARG A 106 -18.46 3.08 11.96
CA ARG A 106 -18.64 4.40 11.30
C ARG A 106 -17.65 4.62 10.16
N LEU A 107 -16.38 4.21 10.33
CA LEU A 107 -15.37 4.30 9.28
C LEU A 107 -15.72 3.42 8.08
N VAL A 108 -16.18 2.18 8.31
CA VAL A 108 -16.58 1.28 7.22
C VAL A 108 -17.83 1.80 6.52
N LEU A 109 -18.82 2.30 7.26
CA LEU A 109 -20.01 2.93 6.67
C LEU A 109 -19.63 4.13 5.78
N ALA A 110 -18.72 4.98 6.25
CA ALA A 110 -18.21 6.09 5.44
C ALA A 110 -17.48 5.60 4.17
N GLY A 111 -16.69 4.51 4.28
CA GLY A 111 -16.04 3.86 3.15
C GLY A 111 -17.04 3.30 2.13
N ILE A 112 -18.11 2.64 2.59
CA ILE A 112 -19.19 2.13 1.75
C ILE A 112 -19.88 3.28 1.02
N ASN A 113 -20.26 4.35 1.74
CA ASN A 113 -20.92 5.51 1.14
C ASN A 113 -20.04 6.16 0.06
N ARG A 114 -18.73 6.27 0.30
CA ARG A 114 -17.78 6.75 -0.71
C ARG A 114 -17.68 5.80 -1.90
N ALA A 115 -17.65 4.48 -1.66
CA ALA A 115 -17.51 3.47 -2.70
C ALA A 115 -18.66 3.52 -3.72
N ARG A 116 -19.88 3.83 -3.27
CA ARG A 116 -21.04 4.01 -4.15
C ARG A 116 -20.83 5.10 -5.21
N GLU A 117 -20.10 6.15 -4.85
CA GLU A 117 -19.83 7.31 -5.71
C GLU A 117 -18.51 7.20 -6.48
N LEU A 118 -17.78 6.08 -6.35
CA LEU A 118 -16.54 5.90 -7.11
C LEU A 118 -16.85 5.75 -8.61
N GLU A 119 -16.01 6.36 -9.42
CA GLU A 119 -16.06 6.32 -10.88
C GLU A 119 -14.80 5.67 -11.42
N ASP A 120 -14.91 5.07 -12.61
CA ASP A 120 -13.73 4.61 -13.33
C ASP A 120 -12.97 5.80 -13.92
N ILE A 121 -11.66 5.83 -13.71
CA ILE A 121 -10.80 6.94 -14.13
C ILE A 121 -9.88 6.43 -15.25
N PRO A 122 -9.90 7.05 -16.44
CA PRO A 122 -9.02 6.62 -17.52
C PRO A 122 -7.56 6.83 -17.13
N ARG A 123 -6.75 5.79 -17.32
CA ARG A 123 -5.31 5.88 -17.12
C ARG A 123 -4.70 6.68 -18.27
N LYS A 124 -3.85 7.64 -17.94
CA LYS A 124 -3.07 8.39 -18.92
C LYS A 124 -1.72 7.70 -19.11
N GLU A 125 -1.44 7.29 -20.35
CA GLU A 125 -0.09 6.88 -20.74
C GLU A 125 0.77 8.12 -20.94
N ILE A 126 1.94 8.14 -20.32
CA ILE A 126 2.89 9.25 -20.41
C ILE A 126 4.22 8.65 -20.86
N PRO A 127 4.84 9.17 -21.95
CA PRO A 127 6.14 8.69 -22.38
C PRO A 127 7.18 8.98 -21.30
N ILE A 128 8.02 7.99 -21.00
CA ILE A 128 9.11 8.11 -20.03
C ILE A 128 10.41 8.28 -20.81
N GLU A 129 11.13 9.37 -20.51
CA GLU A 129 12.49 9.57 -21.02
C GLU A 129 13.43 8.53 -20.38
N LYS A 130 14.22 7.82 -21.19
CA LYS A 130 15.13 6.77 -20.72
C LYS A 130 16.43 7.37 -20.14
N SER A 131 16.29 8.22 -19.13
CA SER A 131 17.40 8.78 -18.37
C SER A 131 17.05 8.92 -16.89
N VAL A 132 18.09 8.92 -16.04
CA VAL A 132 17.96 8.98 -14.58
C VAL A 132 18.83 10.12 -14.04
N LEU A 133 18.32 10.86 -13.05
CA LEU A 133 19.10 11.80 -12.25
C LEU A 133 19.41 11.16 -10.89
N VAL A 134 20.68 11.06 -10.54
CA VAL A 134 21.15 10.66 -9.22
C VAL A 134 21.68 11.90 -8.50
N VAL A 135 21.12 12.18 -7.32
CA VAL A 135 21.49 13.34 -6.49
C VAL A 135 22.33 12.85 -5.31
N GLY A 136 23.59 13.29 -5.27
CA GLY A 136 24.62 12.88 -4.32
C GLY A 136 25.53 11.79 -4.88
N ALA A 137 26.82 12.10 -5.00
CA ALA A 137 27.88 11.21 -5.47
C ALA A 137 28.69 10.59 -4.32
N GLY A 138 28.02 10.22 -3.22
CA GLY A 138 28.58 9.30 -2.24
C GLY A 138 28.55 7.84 -2.73
N ILE A 139 29.02 6.90 -1.92
CA ILE A 139 29.06 5.48 -2.28
C ILE A 139 27.73 4.93 -2.80
N ALA A 140 26.60 5.31 -2.18
CA ALA A 140 25.27 4.87 -2.62
C ALA A 140 24.90 5.40 -4.02
N GLY A 141 25.12 6.69 -4.26
CA GLY A 141 24.78 7.31 -5.55
C GLY A 141 25.70 6.89 -6.68
N MET A 142 27.01 6.74 -6.42
CA MET A 142 27.96 6.24 -7.41
C MET A 142 27.63 4.80 -7.84
N ASN A 143 27.33 3.90 -6.89
CA ASN A 143 26.92 2.54 -7.24
C ASN A 143 25.60 2.51 -8.04
N ALA A 144 24.59 3.26 -7.61
CA ALA A 144 23.33 3.36 -8.36
C ALA A 144 23.55 3.91 -9.79
N ALA A 145 24.43 4.89 -9.95
CA ALA A 145 24.77 5.45 -11.26
C ALA A 145 25.50 4.45 -12.16
N LEU A 146 26.46 3.70 -11.61
CA LEU A 146 27.19 2.66 -12.34
C LEU A 146 26.27 1.51 -12.76
N ASP A 147 25.46 0.98 -11.85
CA ASP A 147 24.52 -0.12 -12.13
C ASP A 147 23.53 0.23 -13.26
N LEU A 148 23.05 1.49 -13.28
CA LEU A 148 22.16 1.99 -14.33
C LEU A 148 22.89 2.23 -15.66
N ALA A 149 24.11 2.78 -15.59
CA ALA A 149 24.93 3.02 -16.78
C ALA A 149 25.33 1.71 -17.47
N ASP A 150 25.67 0.67 -16.71
CA ASP A 150 26.00 -0.67 -17.23
C ASP A 150 24.80 -1.33 -17.94
N GLN A 151 23.57 -0.96 -17.56
CA GLN A 151 22.34 -1.36 -18.25
C GLN A 151 22.01 -0.48 -19.48
N GLY A 152 22.90 0.44 -19.85
CA GLY A 152 22.74 1.35 -20.99
C GLY A 152 21.70 2.46 -20.76
N ILE A 153 21.45 2.84 -19.50
CA ILE A 153 20.57 3.97 -19.14
C ILE A 153 21.45 5.22 -18.99
N ARG A 154 21.03 6.34 -19.60
CA ARG A 154 21.75 7.61 -19.42
C ARG A 154 21.57 8.11 -17.98
N VAL A 155 22.67 8.34 -17.27
CA VAL A 155 22.65 8.86 -15.90
C VAL A 155 23.27 10.26 -15.82
N TYR A 156 22.57 11.17 -15.17
CA TYR A 156 23.10 12.44 -14.71
C TYR A 156 23.42 12.30 -13.22
N LEU A 157 24.69 12.42 -12.83
CA LEU A 157 25.11 12.39 -11.43
C LEU A 157 25.43 13.80 -10.98
N VAL A 158 24.72 14.31 -9.97
CA VAL A 158 24.90 15.65 -9.43
C VAL A 158 25.40 15.57 -8.00
N GLU A 159 26.56 16.16 -7.74
CA GLU A 159 27.14 16.31 -6.41
C GLU A 159 27.13 17.78 -6.01
N LYS A 160 26.83 18.04 -4.74
CA LYS A 160 26.83 19.39 -4.17
C LYS A 160 28.25 19.89 -3.97
N GLU A 161 29.12 19.03 -3.47
CA GLU A 161 30.51 19.37 -3.18
C GLU A 161 31.40 19.29 -4.44
N PRO A 162 32.59 19.92 -4.44
CA PRO A 162 33.49 19.88 -5.60
C PRO A 162 34.04 18.48 -5.94
N THR A 163 33.91 17.52 -5.02
CA THR A 163 34.45 16.17 -5.12
C THR A 163 33.40 15.12 -4.81
N ILE A 164 33.47 13.99 -5.51
CA ILE A 164 32.66 12.79 -5.23
C ILE A 164 33.27 11.97 -4.07
N GLY A 165 32.58 10.92 -3.63
CA GLY A 165 33.02 10.00 -2.56
C GLY A 165 32.23 10.15 -1.26
N GLY A 166 31.67 11.33 -1.01
CA GLY A 166 30.84 11.60 0.17
C GLY A 166 31.58 11.32 1.49
N LYS A 167 30.86 10.81 2.49
CA LYS A 167 31.46 10.49 3.81
C LYS A 167 32.51 9.39 3.74
N MET A 168 32.43 8.45 2.79
CA MET A 168 33.33 7.30 2.72
C MET A 168 34.76 7.71 2.38
N ALA A 169 34.94 8.75 1.55
CA ALA A 169 36.26 9.32 1.24
C ALA A 169 36.92 10.06 2.42
N GLN A 170 36.22 10.23 3.54
CA GLN A 170 36.75 10.86 4.76
C GLN A 170 37.14 9.81 5.82
N LEU A 171 36.81 8.53 5.60
CA LEU A 171 37.11 7.46 6.53
C LEU A 171 38.49 6.88 6.24
N ASP A 172 39.31 6.69 7.27
CA ASP A 172 40.61 6.01 7.14
C ASP A 172 40.42 4.52 6.84
N ARG A 173 39.53 3.85 7.58
CA ARG A 173 39.25 2.43 7.44
C ARG A 173 37.77 2.09 7.48
N ILE A 174 37.42 0.97 6.85
CA ILE A 174 36.04 0.47 6.73
C ILE A 174 35.90 -0.88 7.42
N PHE A 175 35.03 -0.94 8.44
CA PHE A 175 34.69 -2.20 9.09
C PHE A 175 33.76 -3.05 8.21
N PRO A 176 33.81 -4.39 8.29
CA PRO A 176 34.65 -5.20 9.19
C PRO A 176 36.01 -5.59 8.61
N THR A 177 36.29 -5.31 7.34
CA THR A 177 37.50 -5.79 6.65
C THR A 177 38.76 -5.00 6.98
N ASP A 178 38.59 -3.80 7.55
CA ASP A 178 39.68 -2.87 7.89
C ASP A 178 40.44 -2.37 6.64
N ASP A 179 39.77 -2.41 5.49
CA ASP A 179 40.25 -1.85 4.23
C ASP A 179 40.32 -0.32 4.31
N CYS A 180 41.21 0.28 3.52
CA CYS A 180 41.28 1.74 3.39
C CYS A 180 39.97 2.31 2.82
N GLY A 181 39.60 3.53 3.24
CA GLY A 181 38.57 4.31 2.56
C GLY A 181 38.90 4.59 1.08
N ILE A 182 37.93 5.14 0.35
CA ILE A 182 38.09 5.53 -1.07
C ILE A 182 39.18 6.58 -1.21
#